data_AF-A0A9D5ABM6-F1
#
_entry.id   AF-A0A9D5ABM6-F1
#
_cell.length_a   1.000
_cell.length_b   1.000
_cell.length_c   1.000
_cell.angle_alpha   90.00
_cell.angle_beta   90.00
_cell.angle_gamma   90.00
#
_symmetry.space_group_name_H-M   'P 1'
#
loop_
_entity.id
_entity.type
_entity.pdbx_description
1 polymer ?
#
loop_
_entity_poly.entity_id
_entity_poly.type
_entity_poly.pdbx_seq_one_letter_code
_entity_poly.pdbx_strand_id
1 'polypeptide(L)'
;MDSSLEGQYANDDATKLVELASKHLQFEARERPDTKFLLIAVTPLQKDKDFKNTIEYYSKSVVMMSVPSATVFARRAFSYLMNEQAELALRDAMQAQVCIPDWPTSFYLQALALSKLGMETDAQDMLNDFAASRSTSIA
;
A
#
# COMPACT_ATOMS: atom_id res chain seq x y z
N MET A 1 -3.19 -32.93 12.45
CA MET A 1 -3.67 -31.54 12.28
C MET A 1 -2.50 -30.66 12.65
N ASP A 2 -1.81 -30.13 11.64
CA ASP A 2 -0.52 -29.46 11.76
C ASP A 2 -0.74 -27.95 11.86
N SER A 3 -0.89 -27.45 13.09
CA SER A 3 -1.16 -26.04 13.41
C SER A 3 0.13 -25.23 13.58
N SER A 4 1.10 -25.37 12.67
CA SER A 4 2.42 -24.73 12.81
C SER A 4 2.68 -23.56 11.84
N LEU A 5 1.67 -23.04 11.13
CA LEU A 5 1.88 -21.99 10.11
C LEU A 5 1.08 -20.69 10.28
N GLU A 6 0.31 -20.51 11.36
CA GLU A 6 -0.48 -19.28 11.54
C GLU A 6 0.27 -18.11 12.19
N GLY A 7 1.53 -18.28 12.61
CA GLY A 7 2.16 -17.31 13.52
C GLY A 7 3.16 -16.31 12.93
N GLN A 8 3.71 -16.54 11.73
CA GLN A 8 5.00 -15.88 11.38
C GLN A 8 5.00 -14.95 10.16
N TYR A 9 3.90 -14.85 9.40
CA TYR A 9 3.89 -14.07 8.16
C TYR A 9 3.02 -12.81 8.17
N ALA A 10 2.29 -12.50 9.25
CA ALA A 10 1.15 -11.59 9.14
C ALA A 10 1.21 -10.29 9.96
N ASN A 11 2.19 -10.04 10.82
CA ASN A 11 2.13 -8.83 11.67
C ASN A 11 3.34 -7.91 11.62
N ASP A 12 4.55 -8.44 11.46
CA ASP A 12 5.76 -7.61 11.59
C ASP A 12 6.02 -6.74 10.36
N ASP A 13 5.75 -7.26 9.16
CA ASP A 13 6.21 -6.63 7.93
C ASP A 13 5.28 -5.57 7.37
N ALA A 14 3.97 -5.79 7.46
CA ALA A 14 3.00 -4.75 7.13
C ALA A 14 2.98 -3.66 8.19
N THR A 15 3.26 -4.00 9.45
CA THR A 15 3.48 -2.99 10.50
C THR A 15 4.77 -2.25 10.22
N LYS A 16 5.88 -2.90 9.85
CA LYS A 16 7.10 -2.22 9.40
C LYS A 16 6.88 -1.38 8.16
N LEU A 17 5.96 -1.73 7.27
CA LEU A 17 5.64 -0.95 6.06
C LEU A 17 4.73 0.23 6.37
N VAL A 18 3.74 0.04 7.25
CA VAL A 18 2.91 1.11 7.81
C VAL A 18 3.75 2.01 8.71
N GLU A 19 4.72 1.50 9.44
CA GLU A 19 5.66 2.21 10.31
C GLU A 19 6.75 2.88 9.48
N LEU A 20 7.26 2.25 8.41
CA LEU A 20 8.17 2.88 7.45
C LEU A 20 7.45 3.98 6.71
N ALA A 21 6.24 3.73 6.22
CA ALA A 21 5.36 4.75 5.66
C ALA A 21 5.12 5.83 6.71
N SER A 22 4.71 5.51 7.95
CA SER A 22 4.43 6.49 9.01
C SER A 22 5.67 7.28 9.48
N LYS A 23 6.85 6.66 9.51
CA LYS A 23 8.13 7.24 9.93
C LYS A 23 8.79 8.03 8.81
N HIS A 24 8.58 7.66 7.54
CA HIS A 24 8.95 8.46 6.37
C HIS A 24 7.91 9.55 6.07
N LEU A 25 6.65 9.39 6.51
CA LEU A 25 5.59 10.40 6.55
C LEU A 25 5.80 11.45 7.64
N GLN A 26 6.71 11.21 8.59
CA GLN A 26 7.19 12.20 9.54
C GLN A 26 8.34 13.05 8.98
N PHE A 27 8.80 12.82 7.74
CA PHE A 27 9.60 13.84 7.07
C PHE A 27 8.74 15.10 7.00
N GLU A 28 9.29 16.17 7.57
CA GLU A 28 8.57 17.35 8.01
C GLU A 28 7.60 17.85 6.92
N ALA A 29 6.47 18.43 7.35
CA ALA A 29 5.36 18.95 6.55
C ALA A 29 5.72 20.02 5.48
N ARG A 30 6.99 20.12 5.06
CA ARG A 30 7.53 21.04 4.06
C ARG A 30 7.90 20.38 2.73
N GLU A 31 8.18 19.07 2.69
CA GLU A 31 8.45 18.38 1.43
C GLU A 31 7.26 17.50 1.05
N ARG A 32 6.57 17.86 -0.04
CA ARG A 32 5.50 17.03 -0.59
C ARG A 32 6.09 15.65 -0.92
N PRO A 33 5.51 14.54 -0.43
CA PRO A 33 5.97 13.22 -0.85
C PRO A 33 5.81 13.11 -2.38
N ASP A 34 6.93 12.89 -3.09
CA ASP A 34 6.96 12.56 -4.52
C ASP A 34 7.02 11.03 -4.66
N THR A 35 6.35 10.52 -5.69
CA THR A 35 6.46 9.14 -6.19
C THR A 35 7.89 8.59 -6.21
N LYS A 36 8.88 9.44 -6.54
CA LYS A 36 10.30 9.05 -6.55
C LYS A 36 10.80 8.64 -5.16
N PHE A 37 10.42 9.36 -4.11
CA PHE A 37 10.79 9.00 -2.73
C PHE A 37 10.13 7.70 -2.30
N LEU A 38 8.86 7.51 -2.64
CA LEU A 38 8.14 6.27 -2.34
C LEU A 38 8.82 5.07 -3.00
N LEU A 39 9.24 5.21 -4.26
CA LEU A 39 9.95 4.16 -4.98
C LEU A 39 11.29 3.81 -4.31
N ILE A 40 12.07 4.83 -3.91
CA ILE A 40 13.34 4.64 -3.17
C ILE A 40 13.12 3.90 -1.85
N ALA A 41 12.11 4.30 -1.07
CA ALA A 41 11.82 3.68 0.23
C ALA A 41 11.39 2.22 0.10
N VAL A 42 10.72 1.88 -1.00
CA VAL A 42 10.20 0.54 -1.26
C VAL A 42 11.23 -0.39 -1.92
N THR A 43 12.21 0.16 -2.63
CA THR A 43 13.24 -0.63 -3.34
C THR A 43 13.99 -1.65 -2.46
N PRO A 44 14.42 -1.32 -1.22
CA PRO A 44 15.04 -2.31 -0.34
C PRO A 44 14.12 -3.48 0.05
N LEU A 45 12.80 -3.25 0.12
CA LEU A 45 11.83 -4.27 0.52
C LEU A 45 11.67 -5.37 -0.54
N GLN A 46 12.09 -5.11 -1.79
CA GLN A 46 11.97 -6.06 -2.90
C GLN A 46 12.92 -7.26 -2.81
N LYS A 47 14.07 -7.12 -2.14
CA LYS A 47 15.20 -8.05 -2.36
C LYS A 47 15.09 -9.40 -1.65
N ASP A 48 14.27 -9.52 -0.60
CA ASP A 48 14.35 -10.68 0.31
C ASP A 48 12.99 -11.37 0.58
N LYS A 49 11.93 -11.10 -0.21
CA LYS A 49 10.58 -11.57 0.14
C LYS A 49 9.87 -12.34 -0.97
N ASP A 50 9.22 -13.42 -0.56
CA ASP A 50 8.36 -14.23 -1.43
C ASP A 50 6.97 -13.57 -1.61
N PHE A 51 6.93 -12.59 -2.51
CA PHE A 51 5.70 -11.86 -2.81
C PHE A 51 4.64 -12.73 -3.50
N LYS A 52 5.03 -13.80 -4.21
CA LYS A 52 4.09 -14.69 -4.89
C LYS A 52 3.26 -15.48 -3.89
N ASN A 53 3.91 -16.08 -2.90
CA ASN A 53 3.21 -16.75 -1.80
C ASN A 53 2.34 -15.79 -0.99
N THR A 54 2.82 -14.55 -0.80
CA THR A 54 2.06 -13.49 -0.12
C THR A 54 0.78 -13.11 -0.90
N ILE A 55 0.87 -13.00 -2.24
CA ILE A 55 -0.28 -12.75 -3.11
C ILE A 55 -1.30 -13.89 -3.01
N GLU A 56 -0.85 -15.14 -3.06
CA GLU A 56 -1.74 -16.30 -2.97
C GLU A 56 -2.47 -16.33 -1.63
N TYR A 57 -1.75 -16.12 -0.53
CA TYR A 57 -2.31 -16.05 0.81
C TYR A 57 -3.41 -14.98 0.91
N TYR A 58 -3.10 -13.73 0.58
CA TYR A 58 -4.09 -12.66 0.67
C TYR A 58 -5.24 -12.82 -0.34
N SER A 59 -5.00 -13.47 -1.48
CA SER A 59 -6.07 -13.78 -2.43
C SER A 59 -7.09 -14.77 -1.86
N LYS A 60 -6.63 -15.79 -1.13
CA LYS A 60 -7.52 -16.67 -0.37
C LYS A 60 -8.27 -15.90 0.71
N SER A 61 -7.58 -15.03 1.46
CA SER A 61 -8.23 -14.18 2.48
C SER A 61 -9.33 -13.30 1.92
N VAL A 62 -9.12 -12.67 0.74
CA VAL A 62 -10.12 -11.82 0.09
C VAL A 62 -11.37 -12.61 -0.34
N VAL A 63 -11.21 -13.88 -0.73
CA VAL A 63 -12.36 -14.73 -1.08
C VAL A 63 -13.12 -15.21 0.17
N MET A 64 -12.41 -15.41 1.29
CA MET A 64 -12.98 -15.96 2.53
C MET A 64 -13.55 -14.91 3.49
N MET A 65 -13.19 -13.63 3.33
CA MET A 65 -13.63 -12.58 4.26
C MET A 65 -15.12 -12.28 4.09
N SER A 66 -15.83 -12.15 5.22
CA SER A 66 -17.23 -11.71 5.24
C SER A 66 -17.38 -10.19 5.12
N VAL A 67 -16.35 -9.45 5.57
CA VAL A 67 -16.30 -7.99 5.54
C VAL A 67 -14.99 -7.56 4.85
N PRO A 68 -15.04 -6.65 3.87
CA PRO A 68 -13.87 -6.06 3.25
C PRO A 68 -12.89 -5.45 4.28
N SER A 69 -11.59 -5.70 4.09
CA SER A 69 -10.53 -5.17 4.97
C SER A 69 -9.51 -4.38 4.18
N ALA A 70 -9.42 -3.07 4.48
CA ALA A 70 -8.45 -2.18 3.85
C ALA A 70 -7.01 -2.71 3.97
N THR A 71 -6.67 -3.26 5.15
CA THR A 71 -5.35 -3.81 5.43
C THR A 71 -5.02 -5.01 4.55
N VAL A 72 -5.99 -5.91 4.32
CA VAL A 72 -5.79 -7.08 3.43
C VAL A 72 -5.53 -6.62 2.00
N PHE A 73 -6.35 -5.69 1.50
CA PHE A 73 -6.15 -5.13 0.16
C PHE A 73 -4.83 -4.39 0.02
N ALA A 74 -4.45 -3.53 0.96
CA ALA A 74 -3.19 -2.79 0.90
C ALA A 74 -1.96 -3.71 0.91
N ARG A 75 -1.99 -4.80 1.68
CA ARG A 75 -0.88 -5.77 1.74
C ARG A 75 -0.77 -6.59 0.44
N ARG A 76 -1.90 -6.96 -0.16
CA ARG A 76 -1.91 -7.63 -1.46
C ARG A 76 -1.51 -6.68 -2.58
N ALA A 77 -1.98 -5.43 -2.56
CA ALA A 77 -1.56 -4.37 -3.47
C ALA A 77 -0.04 -4.15 -3.43
N PHE A 78 0.54 -4.06 -2.24
CA PHE A 78 1.99 -3.93 -2.08
C PHE A 78 2.72 -5.13 -2.70
N SER A 79 2.23 -6.34 -2.45
CA SER A 79 2.84 -7.56 -3.00
C SER A 79 2.74 -7.61 -4.53
N TYR A 80 1.65 -7.12 -5.11
CA TYR A 80 1.51 -6.92 -6.56
C TYR A 80 2.51 -5.89 -7.10
N LEU A 81 2.72 -4.75 -6.41
CA LEU A 81 3.73 -3.75 -6.82
C LEU A 81 5.14 -4.37 -6.87
N MET A 82 5.46 -5.23 -5.91
CA MET A 82 6.78 -5.85 -5.80
C MET A 82 7.00 -6.95 -6.83
N ASN A 83 5.92 -7.55 -7.32
CA ASN A 83 5.93 -8.56 -8.37
C ASN A 83 5.61 -7.98 -9.77
N GLU A 84 5.74 -6.66 -9.96
CA GLU A 84 5.52 -5.94 -11.23
C GLU A 84 4.10 -6.04 -11.80
N GLN A 85 3.09 -6.27 -10.95
CA GLN A 85 1.68 -6.36 -11.33
C GLN A 85 0.93 -5.07 -10.97
N ALA A 86 1.34 -3.96 -11.55
CA ALA A 86 0.91 -2.62 -11.13
C ALA A 86 -0.62 -2.37 -11.29
N GLU A 87 -1.27 -2.93 -12.31
CA GLU A 87 -2.71 -2.79 -12.51
C GLU A 87 -3.52 -3.50 -11.41
N LEU A 88 -3.05 -4.67 -10.97
CA LEU A 88 -3.67 -5.39 -9.86
C LEU A 88 -3.44 -4.67 -8.54
N ALA A 89 -2.24 -4.09 -8.37
CA ALA A 89 -1.94 -3.25 -7.22
C ALA A 89 -2.87 -2.03 -7.14
N LEU A 90 -3.10 -1.34 -8.26
CA LEU A 90 -3.98 -0.19 -8.33
C LEU A 90 -5.41 -0.55 -7.90
N ARG A 91 -5.95 -1.66 -8.41
CA ARG A 91 -7.29 -2.14 -8.05
C ARG A 91 -7.45 -2.40 -6.56
N ASP A 92 -6.48 -3.07 -5.96
CA ASP A 92 -6.50 -3.34 -4.52
C ASP A 92 -6.31 -2.06 -3.69
N ALA A 93 -5.45 -1.14 -4.14
CA ALA A 93 -5.27 0.14 -3.47
C ALA A 93 -6.55 0.99 -3.48
N MET A 94 -7.31 0.98 -4.58
CA MET A 94 -8.63 1.60 -4.66
C MET A 94 -9.65 0.92 -3.75
N GLN A 95 -9.65 -0.42 -3.66
CA GLN A 95 -10.51 -1.13 -2.70
C GLN A 95 -10.16 -0.79 -1.24
N ALA A 96 -8.88 -0.63 -0.93
CA ALA A 96 -8.44 -0.18 0.38
C ALA A 96 -8.96 1.23 0.71
N GLN A 97 -8.97 2.14 -0.27
CA GLN A 97 -9.56 3.48 -0.13
C GLN A 97 -11.08 3.42 0.06
N VAL A 98 -11.80 2.56 -0.68
CA VAL A 98 -13.25 2.37 -0.47
C VAL A 98 -13.55 1.92 0.95
N CYS A 99 -12.71 1.04 1.52
CA CYS A 99 -12.86 0.58 2.89
C CYS A 99 -12.53 1.67 3.92
N ILE A 100 -11.49 2.48 3.69
CA ILE A 100 -11.10 3.61 4.55
C ILE A 100 -10.72 4.81 3.67
N PRO A 101 -11.66 5.75 3.43
CA PRO A 101 -11.49 6.85 2.48
C PRO A 101 -10.30 7.76 2.73
N ASP A 102 -9.98 8.03 4.00
CA ASP A 102 -8.91 8.97 4.39
C ASP A 102 -7.60 8.26 4.78
N TRP A 103 -7.46 6.97 4.45
CA TRP A 103 -6.27 6.22 4.85
C TRP A 103 -5.07 6.57 3.98
N PRO A 104 -4.00 7.20 4.51
CA PRO A 104 -2.89 7.69 3.68
C PRO A 104 -2.25 6.60 2.83
N THR A 105 -2.16 5.37 3.37
CA THR A 105 -1.58 4.21 2.69
C THR A 105 -2.29 3.88 1.37
N SER A 106 -3.60 4.06 1.27
CA SER A 106 -4.33 3.73 0.03
C SER A 106 -3.94 4.69 -1.10
N PHE A 107 -3.85 6.00 -0.82
CA PHE A 107 -3.38 7.01 -1.77
C PHE A 107 -1.93 6.78 -2.19
N TYR A 108 -1.04 6.44 -1.25
CA TYR A 108 0.36 6.14 -1.59
C TYR A 108 0.51 4.90 -2.47
N LEU A 109 -0.26 3.85 -2.21
CA LEU A 109 -0.25 2.65 -3.05
C LEU A 109 -0.83 2.91 -4.45
N GLN A 110 -1.86 3.76 -4.56
CA GLN A 110 -2.39 4.20 -5.86
C GLN A 110 -1.33 5.01 -6.63
N ALA A 111 -0.70 5.99 -6.00
CA ALA A 111 0.35 6.80 -6.63
C ALA A 111 1.55 5.95 -7.09
N LEU A 112 1.98 4.98 -6.27
CA LEU A 112 3.04 4.02 -6.65
C LEU A 112 2.64 3.14 -7.82
N ALA A 113 1.39 2.65 -7.84
CA ALA A 113 0.88 1.84 -8.94
C ALA A 113 0.81 2.65 -10.25
N LEU A 114 0.23 3.85 -10.21
CA LEU A 114 0.14 4.77 -11.34
C LEU A 114 1.54 5.16 -11.87
N SER A 115 2.49 5.44 -10.99
CA SER A 115 3.87 5.71 -11.39
C SER A 115 4.51 4.52 -12.11
N LYS A 116 4.31 3.28 -11.62
CA LYS A 116 4.79 2.06 -12.32
C LYS A 116 4.10 1.81 -13.66
N LEU A 117 2.91 2.36 -13.88
CA LEU A 117 2.18 2.29 -15.14
C LEU A 117 2.59 3.40 -16.13
N GLY A 118 3.51 4.31 -15.76
CA GLY A 118 3.87 5.47 -16.58
C GLY A 118 2.79 6.55 -16.60
N MET A 119 1.98 6.62 -15.54
CA MET A 119 0.91 7.60 -15.34
C MET A 119 1.35 8.60 -14.26
N GLU A 120 2.46 9.31 -14.48
CA GLU A 120 3.08 10.15 -13.45
C GLU A 120 2.22 11.35 -13.04
N THR A 121 1.42 11.89 -13.97
CA THR A 121 0.50 12.99 -13.68
C THR A 121 -0.59 12.54 -12.71
N ASP A 122 -1.25 11.42 -13.02
CA ASP A 122 -2.29 10.84 -12.15
C ASP A 122 -1.74 10.43 -10.78
N ALA A 123 -0.50 9.91 -10.76
CA ALA A 123 0.18 9.58 -9.51
C ALA A 123 0.41 10.84 -8.64
N GLN A 124 0.81 11.95 -9.25
CA GLN A 124 1.02 13.20 -8.54
C GLN A 124 -0.29 13.84 -8.07
N ASP A 125 -1.33 13.77 -8.89
CA ASP A 125 -2.67 14.26 -8.55
C ASP A 125 -3.26 13.49 -7.37
N MET A 126 -3.09 12.17 -7.33
CA MET A 126 -3.51 11.33 -6.19
C MET A 126 -2.88 11.79 -4.85
N LEU A 127 -1.62 12.23 -4.88
CA LEU A 127 -0.92 12.74 -3.70
C LEU A 127 -1.37 14.16 -3.32
N ASN A 128 -1.70 14.99 -4.32
CA ASN A 128 -2.23 16.32 -4.11
C ASN A 128 -3.64 16.27 -3.50
N ASP A 129 -4.50 15.38 -4.00
CA ASP A 129 -5.87 15.16 -3.50
C ASP A 129 -5.87 14.73 -2.03
N PHE A 130 -4.95 13.82 -1.67
CA PHE A 130 -4.75 13.42 -0.27
C PHE A 130 -4.28 14.57 0.63
N ALA A 131 -3.37 15.42 0.14
CA ALA A 131 -2.94 16.60 0.90
C ALA A 131 -4.07 17.62 1.07
N ALA A 132 -4.91 17.78 0.04
CA ALA A 132 -6.09 18.65 0.08
C ALA A 132 -7.14 18.15 1.07
N SER A 133 -7.45 16.86 1.10
CA SER A 133 -8.45 16.28 2.02
C SER A 133 -8.07 16.44 3.49
N ARG A 134 -6.77 16.38 3.82
CA ARG A 134 -6.27 16.71 5.17
C ARG A 134 -6.46 18.16 5.56
N SER A 135 -6.33 19.09 4.60
CA SER A 135 -6.42 20.52 4.85
C SER A 135 -7.84 20.97 5.19
N THR A 136 -8.85 20.27 4.66
CA THR A 136 -10.28 20.54 4.92
C THR A 136 -10.80 19.96 6.24
N SER A 137 -10.05 19.04 6.88
CA SER A 137 -10.48 18.41 8.14
C SER A 137 -10.09 19.22 9.39
N ILE A 138 -9.33 20.32 9.22
CA ILE A 138 -8.78 21.17 10.30
C ILE A 138 -9.43 22.56 10.36
N ALA A 139 -10.49 22.81 9.58
CA ALA A 139 -11.27 24.06 9.55
C ALA A 139 -12.69 23.81 10.06
#